data_AF-A0A847HHH2-F1
#
_entry.id   AF-A0A847HHH2-F1
#
_cell.length_a   1.000
_cell.length_b   1.000
_cell.length_c   1.000
_cell.angle_alpha   90.00
_cell.angle_beta   90.00
_cell.angle_gamma   90.00
#
_symmetry.space_group_name_H-M   'P 1'
#
loop_
_entity.id
_entity.type
_entity.pdbx_description
1 polymer ?
#
loop_
_entity_poly.entity_id
_entity_poly.type
_entity_poly.pdbx_seq_one_letter_code
_entity_poly.pdbx_strand_id
1 'polypeptide(L)'
;MSRPEAATRIFKGFQLLLLLTFIALSAKVSAQSFGDLDLSEPEMPVIETAVPATASQAVEGLPEPRHGEGKLSISIESFKGANPKRISRLAERVEIWLGDKRLASLNSSDPEVVREKNRRIFLFPELEFASGYYFITVRLYSSAVLYGRDKWHGETFQVGIHPGRTSRVYRKVAFFHF
;
A
#
# COMPACT_ATOMS: atom_id res chain seq x y z
N MET A 1 -10.61 -55.28 35.26
CA MET A 1 -11.65 -54.49 34.58
C MET A 1 -12.05 -53.32 35.48
N SER A 2 -11.64 -52.09 35.15
CA SER A 2 -12.40 -50.85 35.42
C SER A 2 -11.60 -49.58 35.03
N ARG A 3 -12.04 -48.98 33.92
CA ARG A 3 -12.10 -47.52 33.61
C ARG A 3 -10.81 -46.70 33.40
N PRO A 4 -10.37 -46.53 32.13
CA PRO A 4 -9.72 -45.30 31.65
C PRO A 4 -10.71 -44.29 31.02
N GLU A 5 -12.03 -44.51 31.13
CA GLU A 5 -13.01 -43.63 30.47
C GLU A 5 -13.27 -42.30 31.21
N ALA A 6 -12.95 -42.22 32.50
CA ALA A 6 -13.26 -41.04 33.31
C ALA A 6 -12.36 -39.84 32.96
N ALA A 7 -11.07 -40.08 32.72
CA ALA A 7 -10.09 -39.02 32.44
C ALA A 7 -10.36 -38.31 31.11
N THR A 8 -10.76 -39.05 30.07
CA THR A 8 -11.06 -38.51 28.74
C THR A 8 -12.33 -37.67 28.72
N ARG A 9 -13.30 -37.97 29.60
CA ARG A 9 -14.54 -37.19 29.73
C ARG A 9 -14.30 -35.84 30.41
N ILE A 10 -13.43 -35.80 31.42
CA ILE A 10 -13.05 -34.56 32.12
C ILE A 10 -12.31 -33.62 31.16
N PHE A 11 -11.40 -34.15 30.35
CA PHE A 11 -10.64 -33.35 29.38
C PHE A 11 -11.54 -32.73 28.28
N LYS A 12 -12.52 -33.49 27.77
CA LYS A 12 -13.52 -32.98 26.81
C LYS A 12 -14.45 -31.94 27.44
N GLY A 13 -14.83 -32.12 28.71
CA GLY A 13 -15.61 -31.12 29.45
C GLY A 13 -14.88 -29.80 29.60
N PHE A 14 -13.57 -29.85 29.88
CA PHE A 14 -12.74 -28.66 30.00
C PHE A 14 -12.54 -27.94 28.66
N GLN A 15 -12.38 -28.68 27.55
CA GLN A 15 -12.35 -28.08 26.20
C GLN A 15 -13.68 -27.42 25.82
N LEU A 16 -14.82 -28.02 26.14
CA LEU A 16 -16.13 -27.44 25.87
C LEU A 16 -16.38 -26.19 26.72
N LEU A 17 -15.96 -26.19 27.99
CA LEU A 17 -16.04 -25.03 28.89
C LEU A 17 -15.19 -23.86 28.34
N LEU A 18 -13.96 -24.14 27.89
CA LEU A 18 -13.08 -23.14 27.26
C LEU A 18 -13.72 -22.55 26.00
N LEU A 19 -14.30 -23.38 25.12
CA LEU A 19 -14.98 -22.91 23.91
C LEU A 19 -16.20 -22.03 24.24
N LEU A 20 -17.01 -22.42 25.23
CA LEU A 20 -18.16 -21.65 25.69
C LEU A 20 -17.76 -20.29 26.29
N THR A 21 -16.68 -20.24 27.07
CA THR A 21 -16.18 -18.96 27.60
C THR A 21 -15.67 -18.03 26.50
N PHE A 22 -15.07 -18.56 25.43
CA PHE A 22 -14.58 -17.76 24.31
C PHE A 22 -15.72 -17.16 23.48
N ILE A 23 -16.82 -17.92 23.28
CA ILE A 23 -18.02 -17.44 22.59
C ILE A 23 -18.75 -16.39 23.44
N ALA A 24 -18.85 -16.60 24.76
CA ALA A 24 -19.49 -15.65 25.67
C ALA A 24 -18.71 -14.33 25.80
N LEU A 25 -17.38 -14.34 25.60
CA LEU A 25 -16.56 -13.12 25.61
C LEU A 25 -16.70 -12.31 24.30
N SER A 26 -16.94 -12.97 23.16
CA SER A 26 -17.17 -12.28 21.87
C SER A 26 -18.52 -11.56 21.81
N ALA A 27 -19.52 -12.00 22.59
CA ALA A 27 -20.83 -11.37 22.62
C ALA A 27 -20.88 -10.05 23.43
N LYS A 28 -19.82 -9.68 24.17
CA LYS A 28 -19.80 -8.49 25.04
C LYS A 28 -19.08 -7.26 24.46
N VAL A 29 -18.62 -7.31 23.20
CA VAL A 29 -17.93 -6.17 22.55
C VAL A 29 -18.82 -5.43 21.53
N SER A 30 -20.11 -5.78 21.43
CA SER A 30 -21.07 -5.05 20.58
C SER A 30 -22.24 -4.52 21.40
N ALA A 31 -21.95 -3.57 22.30
CA ALA A 31 -22.94 -2.70 22.91
C ALA A 31 -22.25 -1.54 23.65
N GLN A 32 -21.55 -0.68 22.91
CA GLN A 32 -21.27 0.68 23.38
C GLN A 32 -22.01 1.67 22.47
N SER A 33 -23.23 1.97 22.92
CA SER A 33 -23.72 3.33 23.11
C SER A 33 -23.50 4.31 21.94
N PHE A 34 -24.42 4.32 20.99
CA PHE A 34 -24.83 5.55 20.33
C PHE A 34 -25.65 6.36 21.35
N GLY A 35 -24.95 7.12 22.19
CA GLY A 35 -25.54 8.12 23.07
C GLY A 35 -25.52 9.47 22.36
N ASP A 36 -26.69 10.09 22.30
CA ASP A 36 -26.97 11.51 22.04
C ASP A 36 -25.79 12.38 21.60
N LEU A 37 -25.79 12.73 20.31
CA LEU A 37 -25.16 13.97 19.83
C LEU A 37 -26.27 14.85 19.27
N ASP A 38 -26.73 15.70 20.19
CA ASP A 38 -27.48 16.93 20.01
C ASP A 38 -27.19 17.61 18.65
N LEU A 39 -28.25 17.75 17.84
CA LEU A 39 -28.29 18.46 16.56
C LEU A 39 -28.38 19.97 16.81
N SER A 40 -27.40 20.53 17.50
CA SER A 40 -27.25 21.97 17.62
C SER A 40 -26.13 22.41 16.67
N GLU A 41 -26.52 23.00 15.53
CA GLU A 41 -25.61 23.60 14.55
C GLU A 41 -24.67 24.59 15.26
N PRO A 42 -23.33 24.46 15.12
CA PRO A 42 -22.44 25.50 15.56
C PRO A 42 -22.55 26.67 14.57
N GLU A 43 -23.08 27.81 15.02
CA GLU A 43 -22.97 29.09 14.30
C GLU A 43 -21.49 29.34 14.00
N MET A 44 -21.07 29.12 12.75
CA MET A 44 -19.75 29.52 12.32
C MET A 44 -19.70 31.04 12.22
N PRO A 45 -18.64 31.70 12.71
CA PRO A 45 -18.46 33.12 12.43
C PRO A 45 -18.40 33.30 10.91
N VAL A 46 -19.18 34.26 10.41
CA VAL A 46 -19.18 34.68 9.00
C VAL A 46 -17.76 35.14 8.65
N ILE A 47 -16.98 34.25 8.03
CA ILE A 47 -15.76 34.61 7.34
C ILE A 47 -16.24 35.28 6.06
N GLU A 48 -16.03 36.60 5.96
CA GLU A 48 -16.22 37.35 4.72
C GLU A 48 -15.61 36.55 3.57
N THR A 49 -16.43 36.28 2.57
CA THR A 49 -16.08 35.55 1.36
C THR A 49 -14.94 36.27 0.65
N ALA A 50 -13.70 35.96 1.01
CA ALA A 50 -12.56 36.23 0.17
C ALA A 50 -12.73 35.36 -1.07
N VAL A 51 -13.25 35.98 -2.13
CA VAL A 51 -13.24 35.45 -3.50
C VAL A 51 -11.85 34.82 -3.71
N PRO A 52 -11.75 33.53 -4.06
CA PRO A 52 -10.47 32.98 -4.44
C PRO A 52 -10.05 33.76 -5.68
N ALA A 53 -9.11 34.68 -5.52
CA ALA A 53 -8.45 35.32 -6.64
C ALA A 53 -7.77 34.18 -7.40
N THR A 54 -8.41 33.79 -8.49
CA THR A 54 -7.90 32.83 -9.47
C THR A 54 -6.53 33.33 -9.89
N ALA A 55 -5.46 32.79 -9.31
CA ALA A 55 -4.10 32.96 -9.79
C ALA A 55 -3.94 32.12 -11.07
N SER A 56 -4.70 32.48 -12.11
CA SER A 56 -4.48 32.04 -13.48
C SER A 56 -3.97 33.24 -14.28
N GLN A 57 -2.89 33.85 -13.81
CA GLN A 57 -2.00 34.54 -14.73
C GLN A 57 -1.19 33.44 -15.41
N ALA A 58 -1.64 33.04 -16.60
CA ALA A 58 -0.76 32.36 -17.55
C ALA A 58 0.48 33.24 -17.69
N VAL A 59 1.62 32.74 -17.22
CA VAL A 59 2.91 33.40 -17.40
C VAL A 59 3.15 33.46 -18.89
N GLU A 60 2.93 34.63 -19.47
CA GLU A 60 3.17 34.94 -20.86
C GLU A 60 4.66 34.73 -21.13
N GLY A 61 5.00 33.63 -21.82
CA GLY A 61 6.39 33.26 -22.12
C GLY A 61 6.81 31.86 -21.66
N LEU A 62 5.99 31.13 -20.89
CA LEU A 62 6.22 29.69 -20.76
C LEU A 62 5.72 29.01 -22.05
N PRO A 63 6.56 28.25 -22.76
CA PRO A 63 6.08 27.47 -23.90
C PRO A 63 4.96 26.55 -23.39
N GLU A 64 3.85 26.49 -24.12
CA GLU A 64 2.80 25.52 -23.83
C GLU A 64 3.46 24.14 -23.63
N PRO A 65 3.08 23.38 -22.59
CA PRO A 65 3.64 22.06 -22.37
C PRO A 65 3.42 21.25 -23.65
N ARG A 66 4.50 20.97 -24.38
CA ARG A 66 4.41 20.24 -25.65
C ARG A 66 3.69 18.93 -25.38
N HIS A 67 2.50 18.78 -25.94
CA HIS A 67 1.79 17.51 -25.98
C HIS A 67 2.65 16.56 -26.82
N GLY A 68 3.42 15.73 -26.13
CA GLY A 68 4.27 14.74 -26.74
C GLY A 68 4.05 13.41 -26.05
N GLU A 69 3.83 12.38 -26.85
CA GLU A 69 3.78 10.99 -26.41
C GLU A 69 5.18 10.56 -25.99
N GLY A 70 5.46 10.67 -24.70
CA GLY A 70 6.64 10.08 -24.09
C GLY A 70 6.27 8.74 -23.45
N LYS A 71 7.24 7.84 -23.35
CA LYS A 71 7.04 6.54 -22.71
C LYS A 71 7.88 6.42 -21.45
N LEU A 72 7.37 5.71 -20.46
CA LEU A 72 8.06 5.40 -19.22
C LEU A 72 8.13 3.89 -19.04
N SER A 73 9.35 3.35 -19.03
CA SER A 73 9.63 1.95 -18.73
C SER A 73 10.20 1.85 -17.31
N ILE A 74 9.56 1.08 -16.43
CA ILE A 74 9.94 0.95 -15.03
C ILE A 74 10.26 -0.51 -14.71
N SER A 75 11.42 -0.71 -14.10
CA SER A 75 11.83 -2.00 -13.54
C SER A 75 12.21 -1.84 -12.07
N ILE A 76 11.60 -2.64 -11.20
CA ILE A 76 11.82 -2.58 -9.74
C ILE A 76 12.46 -3.88 -9.26
N GLU A 77 13.68 -3.82 -8.73
CA GLU A 77 14.32 -4.93 -8.03
C GLU A 77 14.04 -4.84 -6.53
N SER A 78 13.22 -5.76 -6.01
CA SER A 78 13.12 -6.03 -4.59
C SER A 78 14.18 -7.03 -4.19
N PHE A 79 14.93 -6.77 -3.11
CA PHE A 79 15.99 -7.68 -2.65
C PHE A 79 15.97 -7.88 -1.13
N LYS A 80 16.48 -9.04 -0.69
CA LYS A 80 16.74 -9.31 0.72
C LYS A 80 18.01 -8.57 1.15
N GLY A 81 17.86 -7.39 1.75
CA GLY A 81 18.97 -6.67 2.36
C GLY A 81 19.46 -7.33 3.64
N ALA A 82 20.77 -7.28 3.91
CA ALA A 82 21.33 -7.68 5.19
C ALA A 82 21.19 -6.53 6.19
N ASN A 83 20.24 -6.63 7.12
CA ASN A 83 20.17 -5.72 8.27
C ASN A 83 20.07 -6.57 9.53
N PRO A 84 21.05 -6.52 10.45
CA PRO A 84 21.06 -7.36 11.64
C PRO A 84 19.89 -7.08 12.59
N LYS A 85 19.24 -5.91 12.48
CA LYS A 85 18.10 -5.51 13.31
C LYS A 85 16.74 -5.72 12.63
N ARG A 86 16.69 -6.04 11.33
CA ARG A 86 15.44 -6.07 10.56
C ARG A 86 15.41 -7.26 9.61
N ILE A 87 14.31 -8.01 9.64
CA ILE A 87 14.06 -9.07 8.67
C ILE A 87 13.69 -8.41 7.34
N SER A 88 14.57 -8.53 6.34
CA SER A 88 14.22 -8.15 4.97
C SER A 88 13.39 -9.25 4.33
N ARG A 89 12.33 -8.85 3.64
CA ARG A 89 11.49 -9.76 2.84
C ARG A 89 11.53 -9.33 1.39
N LEU A 90 11.22 -10.28 0.51
CA LEU A 90 11.00 -9.95 -0.89
C LEU A 90 9.56 -9.47 -1.04
N ALA A 91 9.37 -8.40 -1.80
CA ALA A 91 8.03 -7.91 -2.10
C ALA A 91 7.20 -8.98 -2.82
N GLU A 92 5.92 -9.05 -2.46
CA GLU A 92 4.92 -9.92 -3.06
C GLU A 92 4.07 -9.18 -4.09
N ARG A 93 3.96 -7.86 -3.96
CA ARG A 93 3.31 -6.99 -4.94
C ARG A 93 4.07 -5.67 -5.01
N VAL A 94 4.15 -5.09 -6.20
CA VAL A 94 4.68 -3.75 -6.43
C VAL A 94 3.65 -2.97 -7.22
N GLU A 95 3.42 -1.72 -6.80
CA GLU A 95 2.51 -0.80 -7.46
C GLU A 95 3.24 0.49 -7.84
N ILE A 96 2.87 1.05 -8.99
CA ILE A 96 3.34 2.35 -9.49
C ILE A 96 2.21 3.36 -9.33
N TRP A 97 2.51 4.50 -8.71
CA TRP A 97 1.55 5.55 -8.39
C TRP A 97 2.02 6.92 -8.90
N LEU A 98 1.06 7.74 -9.33
CA LEU A 98 1.23 9.16 -9.60
C LEU A 98 0.23 9.93 -8.74
N GLY A 99 0.72 10.62 -7.71
CA GLY A 99 -0.14 11.15 -6.65
C GLY A 99 -1.00 10.03 -6.06
N ASP A 100 -2.32 10.20 -6.10
CA ASP A 100 -3.30 9.23 -5.59
C ASP A 100 -3.81 8.25 -6.66
N LYS A 101 -3.28 8.32 -7.89
CA LYS A 101 -3.67 7.42 -8.98
C LYS A 101 -2.70 6.26 -9.10
N ARG A 102 -3.19 5.03 -8.94
CA ARG A 102 -2.43 3.83 -9.29
C ARG A 102 -2.38 3.68 -10.81
N LEU A 103 -1.17 3.60 -11.35
CA LEU A 103 -0.90 3.45 -12.78
C LEU A 103 -0.75 2.00 -13.19
N ALA A 104 -0.03 1.21 -12.39
CA ALA A 104 0.21 -0.21 -12.66
C ALA A 104 0.45 -0.99 -11.37
N SER A 105 0.24 -2.30 -11.42
CA SER A 105 0.50 -3.23 -10.33
C SER A 105 0.98 -4.56 -10.89
N LEU A 106 1.98 -5.14 -10.24
CA LEU A 106 2.43 -6.50 -10.50
C LEU A 106 2.51 -7.28 -9.19
N ASN A 107 1.92 -8.46 -9.17
CA ASN A 107 2.06 -9.44 -8.12
C ASN A 107 3.20 -10.39 -8.45
N SER A 108 3.76 -11.01 -7.42
CA SER A 108 4.90 -11.90 -7.57
C SER A 108 4.59 -13.11 -8.45
N SER A 109 3.32 -13.50 -8.58
CA SER A 109 2.78 -14.56 -9.47
C SER A 109 2.82 -14.22 -10.96
N ASP A 110 2.96 -12.95 -11.30
CA ASP A 110 2.77 -12.49 -12.67
C ASP A 110 4.00 -12.87 -13.52
N PRO A 111 3.82 -13.22 -14.81
CA PRO A 111 4.90 -13.71 -15.67
C PRO A 111 6.00 -12.68 -15.93
N GLU A 112 5.69 -11.39 -15.79
CA GLU A 112 6.64 -10.27 -15.90
C GLU A 112 7.57 -10.15 -14.69
N VAL A 113 7.39 -11.00 -13.66
CA VAL A 113 8.21 -10.99 -12.45
C VAL A 113 9.29 -12.07 -12.53
N VAL A 114 10.55 -11.62 -12.65
CA VAL A 114 11.72 -12.50 -12.57
C VAL A 114 12.02 -12.81 -11.11
N ARG A 115 11.98 -14.10 -10.76
CA ARG A 115 12.20 -14.57 -9.39
C ARG A 115 13.56 -15.22 -9.25
N GLU A 116 14.34 -14.75 -8.29
CA GLU A 116 15.61 -15.36 -7.91
C GLU A 116 15.68 -15.61 -6.39
N LYS A 117 16.71 -16.31 -5.94
CA LYS A 117 16.87 -16.71 -4.53
C LYS A 117 16.76 -15.54 -3.54
N ASN A 118 17.40 -14.42 -3.89
CA ASN A 118 17.57 -13.26 -3.00
C ASN A 118 17.00 -11.95 -3.57
N ARG A 119 16.38 -12.00 -4.76
CA ARG A 119 15.76 -10.83 -5.39
C ARG A 119 14.55 -11.21 -6.23
N ARG A 120 13.68 -10.24 -6.47
CA ARG A 120 12.57 -10.29 -7.42
C ARG A 120 12.58 -9.02 -8.25
N ILE A 121 12.49 -9.15 -9.57
CA ILE A 121 12.49 -8.03 -10.49
C ILE A 121 11.12 -7.94 -11.12
N PHE A 122 10.44 -6.82 -10.93
CA PHE A 122 9.13 -6.52 -11.48
C PHE A 122 9.31 -5.66 -12.73
N LEU A 123 8.96 -6.20 -13.90
CA LEU A 123 9.12 -5.55 -15.20
C LEU A 123 7.77 -4.99 -15.65
N PHE A 124 7.56 -3.69 -15.48
CA PHE A 124 6.29 -3.07 -15.87
C PHE A 124 6.22 -2.84 -17.38
N PRO A 125 5.03 -2.96 -18.00
CA PRO A 125 4.82 -2.50 -19.37
C PRO A 125 5.12 -1.01 -19.47
N GLU A 126 5.47 -0.56 -20.68
CA GLU A 126 5.68 0.85 -20.93
C GLU A 126 4.39 1.63 -20.68
N LEU A 127 4.51 2.72 -19.93
CA LEU A 127 3.41 3.63 -19.64
C LEU A 127 3.53 4.86 -20.53
N GLU A 128 2.43 5.28 -21.13
CA GLU A 128 2.37 6.50 -21.95
C GLU A 128 2.06 7.71 -21.08
N PHE A 129 2.83 8.77 -21.28
CA PHE A 129 2.74 10.01 -20.54
C PHE A 129 2.87 11.20 -21.48
N ALA A 130 2.23 12.30 -21.10
CA ALA A 130 2.59 13.60 -21.65
C ALA A 130 4.04 13.93 -21.29
N SER A 131 4.67 14.78 -22.09
CA SER A 131 6.03 15.25 -21.81
C SER A 131 6.03 16.18 -20.59
N GLY A 132 6.98 15.98 -19.69
CA GLY A 132 7.02 16.72 -18.42
C GLY A 132 7.84 16.01 -17.34
N TYR A 133 7.89 16.61 -16.15
CA TYR A 133 8.50 16.02 -14.98
C TYR A 133 7.43 15.49 -14.03
N TYR A 134 7.59 14.25 -13.59
CA TYR A 134 6.64 13.56 -12.72
C TYR A 134 7.32 13.05 -11.47
N PHE A 135 6.62 13.10 -10.34
CA PHE A 135 7.00 12.39 -9.12
C PHE A 135 6.24 11.07 -9.06
N ILE A 136 6.95 9.98 -9.33
CA ILE A 136 6.40 8.63 -9.32
C ILE A 136 6.71 7.98 -7.97
N THR A 137 5.68 7.38 -7.37
CA THR A 137 5.83 6.63 -6.12
C THR A 137 5.70 5.14 -6.41
N VAL A 138 6.67 4.37 -5.96
CA VAL A 138 6.64 2.91 -6.01
C VAL A 138 6.28 2.40 -4.63
N ARG A 139 5.24 1.57 -4.52
CA ARG A 139 4.82 0.93 -3.27
C ARG A 139 5.08 -0.57 -3.37
N LEU A 140 5.94 -1.09 -2.50
CA LEU A 140 6.21 -2.50 -2.36
C LEU A 140 5.36 -3.05 -1.21
N TYR A 141 4.74 -4.21 -1.38
CA TYR A 141 3.91 -4.87 -0.37
C TYR A 141 4.48 -6.25 -0.05
N SER A 142 4.36 -6.66 1.22
CA SER A 142 4.64 -8.03 1.65
C SER A 142 3.72 -8.39 2.80
N SER A 143 3.08 -9.56 2.69
CA SER A 143 2.38 -10.15 3.82
C SER A 143 3.39 -10.55 4.90
N ALA A 144 3.14 -10.15 6.15
CA ALA A 144 3.81 -10.74 7.30
C ALA A 144 2.90 -11.81 7.90
N VAL A 145 3.36 -13.06 7.91
CA VAL A 145 2.61 -14.21 8.46
C VAL A 145 2.16 -13.96 9.91
N LEU A 146 2.90 -13.12 10.65
CA LEU A 146 2.63 -12.82 12.06
C LEU A 146 1.65 -11.66 12.31
N TYR A 147 1.35 -10.81 11.32
CA TYR A 147 0.62 -9.56 11.57
C TYR A 147 -0.74 -9.46 10.85
N GLY A 148 -1.12 -10.46 10.04
CA GLY A 148 -2.43 -10.53 9.38
C GLY A 148 -2.79 -9.36 8.44
N ARG A 149 -1.88 -8.39 8.25
CA ARG A 149 -2.03 -7.21 7.39
C ARG A 149 -0.83 -7.08 6.45
N ASP A 150 -1.11 -6.61 5.24
CA ASP A 150 -0.08 -6.25 4.27
C ASP A 150 0.68 -5.03 4.76
N LYS A 151 1.99 -5.19 4.99
CA LYS A 151 2.87 -4.05 5.20
C LYS A 151 3.34 -3.55 3.85
N TRP A 152 3.49 -2.24 3.72
CA TRP A 152 4.00 -1.61 2.52
C TRP A 152 5.14 -0.63 2.81
N HIS A 153 5.99 -0.42 1.82
CA HIS A 153 7.09 0.54 1.83
C HIS A 153 7.08 1.31 0.52
N GLY A 154 7.10 2.64 0.61
CA GLY A 154 7.05 3.54 -0.53
C GLY A 154 8.36 4.27 -0.77
N GLU A 155 8.73 4.43 -2.04
CA GLU A 155 9.83 5.30 -2.48
C GLU A 155 9.34 6.19 -3.62
N THR A 156 9.59 7.49 -3.52
CA THR A 156 9.18 8.48 -4.53
C THR A 156 10.42 9.03 -5.23
N PHE A 157 10.37 9.15 -6.55
CA PHE A 157 11.45 9.74 -7.34
C PHE A 157 10.90 10.60 -8.48
N GLN A 158 11.71 11.58 -8.90
CA GLN A 158 11.41 12.41 -10.05
C GLN A 158 11.89 11.74 -11.34
N VAL A 159 11.08 11.80 -12.39
CA VAL A 159 11.42 11.34 -13.74
C VAL A 159 11.04 12.40 -14.77
N GLY A 160 11.94 12.67 -15.71
CA GLY A 160 11.68 13.49 -16.89
C GLY A 160 11.20 12.62 -18.04
N ILE A 161 10.05 12.96 -18.61
CA ILE A 161 9.47 12.33 -19.79
C ILE A 161 9.62 13.28 -20.96
N HIS A 162 10.22 12.78 -22.04
CA HIS A 162 10.51 13.56 -23.25
C HIS A 162 9.71 13.03 -24.44
N PRO A 163 9.30 13.91 -25.37
CA PRO A 163 8.50 13.52 -26.52
C PRO A 163 9.26 12.54 -27.43
N GLY A 164 8.60 11.47 -27.87
CA GLY A 164 9.18 10.49 -28.79
C GLY A 164 10.33 9.67 -28.22
N ARG A 165 10.52 9.66 -26.89
CA ARG A 165 11.54 8.87 -26.20
C ARG A 165 10.94 8.01 -25.10
N THR A 166 11.57 6.87 -24.85
CA THR A 166 11.29 6.06 -23.66
C THR A 166 12.27 6.41 -22.55
N SER A 167 11.77 7.06 -21.50
CA SER A 167 12.49 7.24 -20.25
C SER A 167 12.50 5.92 -19.49
N ARG A 168 13.68 5.46 -19.07
CA ARG A 168 13.86 4.19 -18.37
C ARG A 168 14.22 4.44 -16.92
N VAL A 169 13.51 3.79 -16.00
CA VAL A 169 13.78 3.85 -14.57
C VAL A 169 14.04 2.44 -14.06
N TYR A 170 15.22 2.26 -13.48
CA TYR A 170 15.56 1.08 -12.70
C TYR A 170 15.74 1.48 -11.24
N ARG A 171 15.00 0.84 -10.33
CA ARG A 171 15.11 1.08 -8.88
C ARG A 171 15.32 -0.22 -8.14
N LYS A 172 16.27 -0.19 -7.22
CA LYS A 172 16.57 -1.31 -6.31
C LYS A 172 16.12 -0.91 -4.92
N VAL A 173 15.09 -1.58 -4.41
CA VAL A 173 14.43 -1.21 -3.16
C VAL A 173 14.47 -2.37 -2.17
N ALA A 174 15.03 -2.11 -0.99
CA ALA A 174 15.03 -3.08 0.09
C ALA A 174 13.71 -3.00 0.85
N PHE A 175 13.01 -4.13 0.99
CA PHE A 175 11.82 -4.18 1.82
C PHE A 175 12.16 -4.69 3.22
N PHE A 176 12.27 -3.77 4.17
CA PHE A 176 12.46 -4.10 5.58
C PHE A 176 11.11 -4.06 6.30
N HIS A 177 10.75 -5.15 6.98
CA HIS A 177 9.64 -5.10 7.94
C HIS A 177 10.09 -4.27 9.15
N PHE A 178 9.26 -3.29 9.52
CA PHE A 178 9.36 -2.53 10.76
C PHE A 178 8.51 -3.17 11.85
#